data_AF-A0A3S0B7R3-F1
#
_entry.id   AF-A0A3S0B7R3-F1
#
_cell.length_a   1.000
_cell.length_b   1.000
_cell.length_c   1.000
_cell.angle_alpha   90.00
_cell.angle_beta   90.00
_cell.angle_gamma   90.00
#
_symmetry.space_group_name_H-M   'P 1'
#
loop_
_entity.id
_entity.type
_entity.pdbx_description
1 polymer ?
#
loop_
_entity_poly.entity_id
_entity_poly.type
_entity_poly.pdbx_seq_one_letter_code
_entity_poly.pdbx_strand_id
1 'polypeptide(L)'
;MSNCIQSVTHSQIKCEEKQSKFILLNPERKLVDYITIDGCMYPRGHHELCCDYALNFDDTTVFVELKGSDIAHAIKQVLATKQDAKFSINTNKSAVIVTSKMPKDDSSLRQQKINLKKQNIKLMAGNSPLTKNFADFE
;
A
#
# COMPACT_ATOMS: atom_id res chain seq x y z
N MET A 1 -16.41 -9.27 -15.61
CA MET A 1 -15.80 -7.92 -15.62
C MET A 1 -15.14 -7.73 -14.27
N SER A 2 -13.81 -7.77 -14.22
CA SER A 2 -13.05 -7.63 -12.97
C SER A 2 -13.01 -6.15 -12.60
N ASN A 3 -13.92 -5.69 -11.74
CA ASN A 3 -13.82 -4.33 -11.19
C ASN A 3 -12.72 -4.34 -10.12
N CYS A 4 -11.47 -4.08 -10.55
CA CYS A 4 -10.31 -3.98 -9.67
C CYS A 4 -10.34 -2.75 -8.74
N ILE A 5 -11.31 -1.86 -8.95
CA ILE A 5 -11.61 -0.71 -8.11
C ILE A 5 -13.03 -0.86 -7.59
N GLN A 6 -13.20 -0.70 -6.28
CA GLN A 6 -14.49 -0.76 -5.61
C GLN A 6 -14.59 0.39 -4.60
N SER A 7 -15.63 1.19 -4.66
CA SER A 7 -15.88 2.21 -3.64
C SER A 7 -16.63 1.59 -2.46
N VAL A 8 -16.04 1.68 -1.26
CA VAL A 8 -16.53 1.04 -0.03
C VAL A 8 -16.63 2.05 1.12
N THR A 9 -17.49 1.76 2.10
CA THR A 9 -17.71 2.59 3.30
C THR A 9 -17.65 1.76 4.59
N HIS A 10 -17.02 0.58 4.54
CA HIS A 10 -16.93 -0.32 5.69
C HIS A 10 -16.23 0.36 6.86
N SER A 11 -16.67 0.06 8.09
CA SER A 11 -16.05 0.61 9.31
C SER A 11 -14.61 0.14 9.54
N GLN A 12 -14.23 -0.96 8.89
CA GLN A 12 -12.86 -1.46 8.80
C GLN A 12 -12.62 -1.93 7.37
N ILE A 13 -11.66 -1.32 6.70
CA ILE A 13 -11.25 -1.69 5.35
C ILE A 13 -10.00 -2.57 5.48
N LYS A 14 -10.06 -3.77 4.92
CA LYS A 14 -9.04 -4.80 5.12
C LYS A 14 -8.35 -5.11 3.81
N CYS A 15 -7.04 -4.97 3.78
CA CYS A 15 -6.18 -5.53 2.73
C CYS A 15 -5.56 -6.80 3.30
N GLU A 16 -5.89 -7.96 2.75
CA GLU A 16 -5.42 -9.24 3.29
C GLU A 16 -5.01 -10.23 2.20
N GLU A 17 -3.94 -10.97 2.47
CA GLU A 17 -3.49 -12.07 1.63
C GLU A 17 -2.89 -13.15 2.54
N LYS A 18 -3.45 -14.36 2.51
CA LYS A 18 -3.12 -15.45 3.45
C LYS A 18 -3.17 -14.97 4.92
N GLN A 19 -2.03 -14.93 5.61
CA GLN A 19 -1.91 -14.53 7.03
C GLN A 19 -1.49 -13.05 7.23
N SER A 20 -1.25 -12.30 6.15
CA SER A 20 -0.86 -10.89 6.22
C SER A 20 -2.06 -9.98 6.10
N LYS A 21 -2.14 -8.97 6.97
CA LYS A 21 -3.29 -8.09 7.07
C LYS A 21 -2.90 -6.66 7.39
N PHE A 22 -3.43 -5.74 6.61
CA PHE A 22 -3.53 -4.32 6.94
C PHE A 22 -5.00 -3.94 7.15
N ILE A 23 -5.27 -3.12 8.16
CA ILE A 23 -6.61 -2.65 8.51
C ILE A 23 -6.60 -1.13 8.61
N LEU A 24 -7.39 -0.46 7.75
CA LEU A 24 -7.73 0.95 7.88
C LEU A 24 -9.05 1.07 8.64
N LEU A 25 -9.01 1.70 9.82
CA LEU A 25 -10.18 1.99 10.63
C LEU A 25 -10.93 3.20 10.05
N ASN A 26 -12.21 3.02 9.77
CA ASN A 26 -13.11 3.99 9.15
C ASN A 26 -14.40 4.14 9.96
N PRO A 27 -14.32 4.56 11.24
CA PRO A 27 -15.50 4.62 12.11
C PRO A 27 -16.61 5.51 11.54
N GLU A 28 -16.23 6.55 10.79
CA GLU A 28 -17.14 7.50 10.15
C GLU A 28 -17.74 7.00 8.82
N ARG A 29 -17.33 5.81 8.35
CA ARG A 29 -17.80 5.20 7.10
C ARG A 29 -17.61 6.12 5.88
N LYS A 30 -16.50 6.85 5.83
CA LYS A 30 -16.08 7.63 4.66
C LYS A 30 -15.97 6.73 3.42
N LEU A 31 -16.19 7.32 2.25
CA LEU A 31 -16.00 6.64 0.98
C LEU A 31 -14.51 6.41 0.75
N VAL A 32 -14.15 5.16 0.39
CA VAL A 32 -12.79 4.78 0.05
C VAL A 32 -12.81 3.96 -1.22
N ASP A 33 -12.02 4.34 -2.21
CA ASP A 33 -11.78 3.47 -3.36
C ASP A 33 -10.74 2.41 -2.97
N TYR A 34 -11.21 1.18 -2.89
CA TYR A 34 -10.42 -0.02 -2.66
C TYR A 34 -9.91 -0.54 -4.00
N ILE A 35 -8.60 -0.51 -4.19
CA ILE A 35 -7.96 -0.90 -5.44
C ILE A 35 -7.14 -2.18 -5.21
N THR A 36 -7.50 -3.26 -5.89
CA THR A 36 -6.69 -4.48 -5.97
C THR A 36 -5.76 -4.40 -7.16
N ILE A 37 -4.44 -4.42 -6.93
CA ILE A 37 -3.42 -4.15 -7.94
C ILE A 37 -2.84 -5.46 -8.45
N ASP A 38 -2.07 -6.17 -7.62
CA ASP A 38 -1.54 -7.49 -7.98
C ASP A 38 -2.68 -8.52 -8.10
N GLY A 39 -2.66 -9.26 -9.20
CA GLY A 39 -3.66 -10.26 -9.54
C GLY A 39 -5.02 -9.71 -9.98
N CYS A 40 -5.17 -8.39 -10.12
CA CYS A 40 -6.34 -7.79 -10.75
C CYS A 40 -5.97 -6.76 -11.82
N MET A 41 -5.47 -5.57 -11.45
CA MET A 41 -5.05 -4.56 -12.43
C MET A 41 -3.87 -5.03 -13.27
N TYR A 42 -2.96 -5.76 -12.62
CA TYR A 42 -1.88 -6.47 -13.26
C TYR A 42 -2.14 -7.97 -13.09
N PRO A 43 -2.38 -8.71 -14.18
CA PRO A 43 -2.51 -10.17 -14.11
C PRO A 43 -1.25 -10.78 -13.48
N ARG A 44 -1.44 -11.80 -12.64
CA ARG A 44 -0.32 -12.48 -11.98
C ARG A 44 0.69 -12.99 -13.02
N GLY A 45 1.98 -12.76 -12.74
CA GLY A 45 3.09 -13.18 -13.61
C GLY A 45 3.35 -12.25 -14.81
N HIS A 46 2.57 -11.19 -15.00
CA HIS A 46 2.82 -10.20 -16.07
C HIS A 46 3.46 -8.90 -15.56
N HIS A 47 3.42 -8.64 -14.25
CA HIS A 47 4.02 -7.45 -13.65
C HIS A 47 4.61 -7.83 -12.30
N GLU A 48 5.90 -8.18 -12.29
CA GLU A 48 6.58 -8.67 -11.08
C GLU A 48 6.88 -7.57 -10.05
N LEU A 49 6.68 -6.29 -10.42
CA LEU A 49 7.05 -5.14 -9.60
C LEU A 49 5.86 -4.19 -9.35
N CYS A 50 4.80 -4.71 -8.75
CA CYS A 50 3.71 -3.87 -8.21
C CYS A 50 3.42 -4.24 -6.76
N CYS A 51 2.73 -3.34 -6.05
CA CYS A 51 2.23 -3.64 -4.72
C CYS A 51 0.88 -4.35 -4.77
N ASP A 52 0.45 -4.93 -3.65
CA ASP A 52 -0.80 -5.70 -3.62
C ASP A 52 -2.06 -4.83 -3.80
N TYR A 53 -2.14 -3.69 -3.10
CA TYR A 53 -3.34 -2.85 -3.05
C TYR A 53 -3.01 -1.36 -3.05
N ALA A 54 -4.01 -0.54 -3.36
CA ALA A 54 -4.05 0.87 -2.98
C ALA A 54 -5.43 1.24 -2.40
N LEU A 55 -5.44 2.24 -1.53
CA LEU A 55 -6.66 2.84 -0.98
C LEU A 55 -6.64 4.34 -1.27
N ASN A 56 -7.68 4.86 -1.91
CA ASN A 56 -7.86 6.29 -2.08
C ASN A 56 -9.01 6.80 -1.21
N PHE A 57 -8.76 7.88 -0.49
CA PHE A 57 -9.75 8.57 0.33
C PHE A 57 -9.31 10.01 0.55
N ASP A 58 -10.26 10.94 0.61
CA ASP A 58 -9.98 12.37 0.69
C ASP A 58 -8.89 12.76 -0.35
N ASP A 59 -7.84 13.48 0.05
CA ASP A 59 -6.68 13.81 -0.80
C ASP A 59 -5.49 12.84 -0.62
N THR A 60 -5.75 11.62 -0.17
CA THR A 60 -4.74 10.64 0.21
C THR A 60 -4.81 9.36 -0.62
N THR A 61 -3.65 8.86 -1.06
CA THR A 61 -3.45 7.52 -1.61
C THR A 61 -2.51 6.75 -0.70
N VAL A 62 -2.96 5.59 -0.23
CA VAL A 62 -2.16 4.64 0.54
C VAL A 62 -1.86 3.42 -0.33
N PHE A 63 -0.61 3.25 -0.70
CA PHE A 63 -0.11 2.02 -1.32
C PHE A 63 0.14 0.99 -0.24
N VAL A 64 -0.35 -0.24 -0.42
CA VAL A 64 -0.25 -1.30 0.59
C VAL A 64 0.45 -2.50 -0.02
N GLU A 65 1.59 -2.86 0.58
CA GLU A 65 2.31 -4.10 0.32
C GLU A 65 2.19 -5.04 1.52
N LEU A 66 1.68 -6.24 1.29
CA LEU A 66 1.56 -7.31 2.26
C LEU A 66 2.70 -8.31 2.08
N LYS A 67 3.26 -8.79 3.20
CA LYS A 67 4.37 -9.77 3.21
C LYS A 67 5.63 -9.30 2.48
N GLY A 68 6.05 -8.06 2.69
CA GLY A 68 7.41 -7.67 2.36
C GLY A 68 8.41 -8.39 3.29
N SER A 69 8.96 -9.53 2.88
CA SER A 69 10.13 -10.12 3.57
C SER A 69 11.35 -9.20 3.47
N ASP A 70 11.35 -8.32 2.48
CA ASP A 70 12.32 -7.25 2.27
C ASP A 70 11.60 -5.91 2.08
N ILE A 71 11.75 -4.99 3.05
CA ILE A 71 11.19 -3.64 2.98
C ILE A 71 11.76 -2.86 1.78
N ALA A 72 13.03 -3.09 1.41
CA ALA A 72 13.63 -2.41 0.26
C ALA A 72 12.97 -2.84 -1.05
N HIS A 73 12.62 -4.13 -1.18
CA HIS A 73 11.86 -4.63 -2.33
C HIS A 73 10.43 -4.07 -2.35
N ALA A 74 9.75 -4.09 -1.20
CA ALA A 74 8.41 -3.52 -1.06
C ALA A 74 8.35 -2.03 -1.45
N ILE A 75 9.38 -1.24 -1.12
CA ILE A 75 9.49 0.15 -1.58
C ILE A 75 9.59 0.23 -3.11
N LYS A 76 10.35 -0.66 -3.77
CA LYS A 76 10.44 -0.69 -5.24
C LYS A 76 9.09 -1.01 -5.88
N GLN A 77 8.35 -1.96 -5.32
CA GLN A 77 6.99 -2.30 -5.77
C GLN A 77 6.04 -1.09 -5.68
N VAL A 78 6.07 -0.34 -4.57
CA VAL A 78 5.29 0.89 -4.42
C VAL A 78 5.68 1.95 -5.46
N LEU A 79 6.99 2.16 -5.66
CA LEU A 79 7.50 3.15 -6.61
C LEU A 79 7.11 2.82 -8.06
N ALA A 80 7.22 1.56 -8.46
CA ALA A 80 6.81 1.09 -9.78
C ALA A 80 5.29 1.17 -9.96
N THR A 81 4.52 0.78 -8.94
CA THR A 81 3.06 0.94 -8.96
C THR A 81 2.65 2.39 -9.16
N LYS A 82 3.29 3.33 -8.45
CA LYS A 82 3.05 4.77 -8.62
C LYS A 82 3.37 5.21 -10.06
N GLN A 83 4.46 4.72 -10.63
CA GLN A 83 4.91 5.10 -11.97
C GLN A 83 3.93 4.64 -13.06
N ASP A 84 3.42 3.42 -12.93
CA ASP A 84 2.60 2.78 -13.96
C ASP A 84 1.09 2.79 -13.65
N ALA A 85 0.67 3.50 -12.59
CA ALA A 85 -0.69 3.44 -12.07
C ALA A 85 -1.77 3.70 -13.14
N LYS A 86 -2.74 2.78 -13.19
CA LYS A 86 -3.95 2.87 -14.04
C LYS A 86 -5.16 3.39 -13.27
N PHE A 87 -4.91 4.09 -12.16
CA PHE A 87 -5.91 4.67 -11.27
C PHE A 87 -5.43 6.05 -10.80
N SER A 88 -6.35 6.87 -10.32
CA SER A 88 -6.02 8.20 -9.80
C SER A 88 -5.14 8.09 -8.56
N ILE A 89 -4.05 8.85 -8.51
CA ILE A 89 -3.20 8.99 -7.32
C ILE A 89 -3.39 10.40 -6.77
N ASN A 90 -3.78 10.49 -5.51
CA ASN A 90 -4.02 11.75 -4.82
C ASN A 90 -2.73 12.46 -4.40
N THR A 91 -2.86 13.69 -3.91
CA THR A 91 -1.74 14.55 -3.54
C THR A 91 -0.90 13.95 -2.40
N ASN A 92 -1.54 13.53 -1.32
CA ASN A 92 -0.88 12.91 -0.18
C ASN A 92 -0.66 11.43 -0.45
N LYS A 93 0.56 10.94 -0.21
CA LYS A 93 0.95 9.57 -0.55
C LYS A 93 1.60 8.91 0.63
N SER A 94 1.16 7.70 0.93
CA SER A 94 1.77 6.86 1.96
C SER A 94 2.01 5.45 1.43
N ALA A 95 3.07 4.83 1.92
CA ALA A 95 3.41 3.43 1.68
C ALA A 95 3.25 2.68 2.99
N VAL A 96 2.35 1.71 3.02
CA VAL A 96 2.15 0.76 4.11
C VAL A 96 2.79 -0.55 3.72
N ILE A 97 3.76 -1.00 4.50
CA ILE A 97 4.45 -2.28 4.30
C ILE A 97 4.20 -3.18 5.51
N VAL A 98 3.40 -4.22 5.31
CA VAL A 98 3.19 -5.25 6.33
C VAL A 98 4.25 -6.32 6.18
N THR A 99 5.12 -6.45 7.18
CA THR A 99 6.22 -7.42 7.18
C THR A 99 6.09 -8.40 8.34
N SER A 100 6.66 -9.59 8.20
CA SER A 100 6.77 -10.55 9.31
C SER A 100 8.11 -10.43 10.07
N LYS A 101 9.08 -9.73 9.48
CA LYS A 101 10.43 -9.55 10.05
C LYS A 101 10.92 -8.16 9.69
N MET A 102 11.27 -7.34 10.68
CA MET A 102 12.00 -6.12 10.40
C MET A 102 13.44 -6.47 9.96
N PRO A 103 13.85 -6.13 8.72
CA PRO A 103 15.21 -6.36 8.27
C PRO A 103 16.19 -5.49 9.05
N LYS A 104 17.45 -5.94 9.14
CA LYS A 104 18.55 -5.10 9.62
C LYS A 104 18.72 -3.92 8.67
N ASP A 105 18.97 -2.74 9.21
CA ASP A 105 19.13 -1.53 8.40
C ASP A 105 20.42 -1.64 7.56
N ASP A 106 20.27 -1.98 6.28
CA ASP A 106 21.36 -2.05 5.31
C ASP A 106 21.29 -0.84 4.35
N SER A 107 22.41 -0.52 3.72
CA SER A 107 22.60 0.46 2.65
C SER A 107 21.50 0.45 1.59
N SER A 108 21.04 -0.74 1.16
CA SER A 108 19.94 -0.89 0.19
C SER A 108 18.63 -0.29 0.71
N LEU A 109 18.24 -0.63 1.94
CA LEU A 109 17.03 -0.10 2.57
C LEU A 109 17.12 1.41 2.76
N ARG A 110 18.29 1.93 3.16
CA ARG A 110 18.52 3.37 3.28
C ARG A 110 18.33 4.08 1.94
N GLN A 111 18.88 3.55 0.85
CA GLN A 111 18.72 4.14 -0.47
C GLN A 111 17.26 4.13 -0.94
N GLN A 112 16.54 3.04 -0.68
CA GLN A 112 15.12 2.96 -1.04
C GLN A 112 14.26 3.94 -0.24
N LYS A 113 14.51 4.10 1.07
CA LYS A 113 13.85 5.14 1.89
C LYS A 113 14.08 6.55 1.32
N ILE A 114 15.29 6.84 0.83
CA ILE A 114 15.60 8.12 0.16
C ILE A 114 14.78 8.28 -1.12
N ASN A 115 14.73 7.25 -1.98
CA ASN A 115 13.97 7.29 -3.22
C ASN A 115 12.47 7.50 -2.95
N LEU A 116 11.93 6.81 -1.95
CA LEU A 116 10.55 6.96 -1.51
C LEU A 116 10.25 8.39 -1.02
N LYS A 117 11.17 8.96 -0.20
CA LYS A 117 11.04 10.33 0.28
C LYS A 117 11.12 11.36 -0.85
N LYS A 118 11.97 11.17 -1.86
CA LYS A 118 12.02 12.04 -3.06
C LYS A 118 10.70 12.07 -3.82
N GLN A 119 9.88 11.03 -3.68
CA GLN A 119 8.56 10.94 -4.29
C GLN A 119 7.44 11.48 -3.39
N ASN A 120 7.78 12.10 -2.25
CA ASN A 120 6.87 12.59 -1.21
C ASN A 120 5.92 11.50 -0.69
N ILE A 121 6.44 10.28 -0.47
CA ILE A 121 5.66 9.16 0.07
C ILE A 121 6.12 8.88 1.51
N LYS A 122 5.18 8.95 2.47
CA LYS A 122 5.40 8.64 3.88
C LYS A 122 5.45 7.11 4.08
N LEU A 123 6.51 6.59 4.69
CA LEU A 123 6.66 5.16 4.95
C LEU A 123 6.07 4.77 6.31
N MET A 124 5.24 3.73 6.33
CA MET A 124 4.76 3.07 7.53
C MET A 124 4.99 1.57 7.37
N ALA A 125 5.88 1.00 8.18
CA ALA A 125 6.13 -0.44 8.18
C ALA A 125 5.80 -1.03 9.55
N GLY A 126 5.21 -2.21 9.58
CA GLY A 126 4.83 -2.88 10.82
C GLY A 126 4.45 -4.33 10.62
N ASN A 127 4.25 -5.03 11.74
CA ASN A 127 3.89 -6.44 11.72
C ASN A 127 2.39 -6.66 11.46
N SER A 128 2.03 -7.80 10.90
CA SER A 128 0.63 -8.22 10.74
C SER A 128 0.01 -8.63 12.09
N PRO A 129 -1.25 -8.23 12.41
CA PRO A 129 -2.05 -7.26 11.68
C PRO A 129 -1.57 -5.83 11.95
N LEU A 130 -1.40 -5.03 10.90
CA LEU A 130 -1.09 -3.61 11.03
C LEU A 130 -2.38 -2.81 10.93
N THR A 131 -2.73 -2.07 11.99
CA THR A 131 -3.94 -1.26 12.06
C THR A 131 -3.60 0.22 12.07
N LYS A 132 -4.30 1.02 11.26
CA LYS A 132 -4.14 2.47 11.15
C LYS A 132 -5.49 3.18 11.04
N ASN A 133 -5.53 4.45 11.43
CA ASN A 133 -6.67 5.36 11.24
C ASN A 133 -6.37 6.34 10.11
N PHE A 134 -7.38 7.07 9.64
CA PHE A 134 -7.21 8.14 8.63
C PHE A 134 -6.16 9.19 9.07
N ALA A 135 -6.23 9.63 10.33
CA ALA A 135 -5.32 10.62 10.91
C ALA A 135 -3.84 10.19 10.94
N ASP A 136 -3.53 8.90 10.78
CA ASP A 136 -2.14 8.46 10.65
C ASP A 136 -1.52 8.91 9.31
N PHE A 137 -2.35 9.16 8.28
CA PHE A 137 -1.95 9.48 6.91
C PHE A 137 -2.01 10.96 6.56
N GLU A 138 -2.46 11.78 7.50
CA GLU A 138 -2.37 13.24 7.48
C GLU A 138 -0.92 13.72 7.71
#